data_AF-A0A379S6W9-F1
#
_entry.id   AF-A0A379S6W9-F1
#
_cell.length_a   1.000
_cell.length_b   1.000
_cell.length_c   1.000
_cell.angle_alpha   90.00
_cell.angle_beta   90.00
_cell.angle_gamma   90.00
#
_symmetry.space_group_name_H-M   'P 1'
#
loop_
_entity.id
_entity.type
_entity.pdbx_description
1 polymer ?
#
loop_
_entity_poly.entity_id
_entity_poly.type
_entity_poly.pdbx_seq_one_letter_code
_entity_poly.pdbx_strand_id
1 'polypeptide(L)'
;MLDDYLHVVDTALWLAGGEAYLASGTLLTGEVGEMRYAEHHFSADKLQITTSMHRRAGSQRESVQAVTDGGLYDVTDMREWREERGQRILIKPIPGWQTTLEQRGLSDVRGISLTACKIRRFRKRQGSRRFWPSAS
;
A
#
# COMPACT_ATOMS: atom_id res chain seq x y z
N MET A 1 -17.16 -3.73 10.74
CA MET A 1 -17.43 -2.89 9.55
C MET A 1 -16.37 -1.81 9.32
N LEU A 2 -15.75 -1.24 10.37
CA LEU A 2 -14.57 -0.36 10.23
C LEU A 2 -13.26 -1.15 9.98
N ASP A 3 -13.24 -2.42 10.42
CA ASP A 3 -12.07 -3.31 10.42
C ASP A 3 -11.42 -3.47 9.04
N ASP A 4 -12.23 -3.72 7.99
CA ASP A 4 -11.72 -3.86 6.62
C ASP A 4 -10.96 -2.61 6.15
N TYR A 5 -11.45 -1.42 6.51
CA TYR A 5 -10.81 -0.15 6.12
C TYR A 5 -9.56 0.15 6.94
N LEU A 6 -9.53 -0.26 8.20
CA LEU A 6 -8.36 -0.12 9.06
C LEU A 6 -7.16 -0.88 8.48
N HIS A 7 -7.38 -2.08 7.92
CA HIS A 7 -6.32 -2.84 7.24
C HIS A 7 -5.71 -2.10 6.04
N VAL A 8 -6.51 -1.34 5.29
CA VAL A 8 -6.02 -0.51 4.17
C VAL A 8 -5.14 0.63 4.70
N VAL A 9 -5.60 1.31 5.75
CA VAL A 9 -4.87 2.41 6.38
C VAL A 9 -3.55 1.91 6.98
N ASP A 10 -3.59 0.83 7.75
CA ASP A 10 -2.40 0.23 8.39
C ASP A 10 -1.35 -0.16 7.34
N THR A 11 -1.77 -0.79 6.25
CA THR A 11 -0.86 -1.18 5.16
C THR A 11 -0.21 0.05 4.51
N ALA A 12 -0.99 1.10 4.26
CA ALA A 12 -0.49 2.33 3.66
C ALA A 12 0.50 3.07 4.57
N LEU A 13 0.18 3.18 5.87
CA LEU A 13 1.07 3.78 6.88
C LEU A 13 2.34 2.97 7.06
N TRP A 14 2.25 1.64 7.08
CA TRP A 14 3.41 0.75 7.15
C TRP A 14 4.33 0.91 5.94
N LEU A 15 3.78 1.06 4.73
CA LEU A 15 4.56 1.34 3.52
C LEU A 15 5.21 2.72 3.55
N ALA A 16 4.54 3.71 4.14
CA ALA A 16 5.02 5.08 4.25
C ALA A 16 6.20 5.23 5.21
N GLY A 17 6.30 4.37 6.23
CA GLY A 17 7.35 4.42 7.26
C GLY A 17 6.84 4.57 8.68
N GLY A 18 5.53 4.47 8.91
CA GLY A 18 4.90 4.42 10.24
C GLY A 18 4.35 5.75 10.75
N GLU A 19 4.99 6.88 10.44
CA GLU A 19 4.51 8.20 10.86
C GLU A 19 3.94 8.98 9.66
N ALA A 20 2.63 9.24 9.67
CA ALA A 20 1.96 10.12 8.74
C ALA A 20 0.84 10.89 9.45
N TYR A 21 0.57 12.10 8.96
CA TYR A 21 -0.49 12.97 9.47
C TYR A 21 -1.72 12.86 8.59
N LEU A 22 -2.90 12.71 9.18
CA LEU A 22 -4.16 12.78 8.45
C LEU A 22 -4.40 14.21 7.98
N ALA A 23 -4.42 14.43 6.67
CA ALA A 23 -4.61 15.73 6.05
C ALA A 23 -6.10 16.00 5.77
N SER A 24 -6.81 15.01 5.20
CA SER A 24 -8.23 15.11 4.90
C SER A 24 -8.87 13.73 4.75
N GLY A 25 -10.19 13.67 4.72
CA GLY A 25 -10.91 12.44 4.44
C GLY A 25 -12.37 12.67 4.12
N THR A 26 -12.97 11.67 3.49
CA THR A 26 -14.38 11.59 3.14
C THR A 26 -14.91 10.23 3.58
N LEU A 27 -16.05 10.21 4.27
CA LEU A 27 -16.77 8.99 4.60
C LEU A 27 -18.22 9.15 4.13
N LEU A 28 -18.63 8.28 3.21
CA LEU A 28 -20.01 8.22 2.72
C LEU A 28 -20.69 6.99 3.29
N THR A 29 -21.81 7.22 3.95
CA THR A 29 -22.69 6.18 4.49
C THR A 29 -23.95 6.02 3.64
N GLY A 30 -24.50 4.81 3.61
CA GLY A 30 -25.79 4.52 3.00
C GLY A 30 -26.97 4.94 3.88
N GLU A 31 -28.18 4.66 3.40
CA GLU A 31 -29.44 5.00 4.07
C GLU A 31 -29.61 4.30 5.43
N VAL A 32 -28.95 3.16 5.63
CA VAL A 32 -28.99 2.38 6.88
C VAL A 32 -27.72 2.63 7.73
N GLY A 33 -26.94 3.65 7.39
CA GLY A 33 -25.70 3.99 8.09
C GLY A 33 -24.52 3.07 7.76
N GLU A 34 -24.64 2.18 6.77
CA GLU A 34 -23.53 1.33 6.35
C GLU A 34 -22.46 2.13 5.58
N MET A 35 -21.17 1.89 5.84
CA MET A 35 -20.11 2.54 5.06
C MET A 35 -20.18 2.11 3.59
N ARG A 36 -20.31 3.07 2.68
CA ARG A 36 -20.34 2.82 1.23
C ARG A 36 -19.02 3.15 0.57
N TYR A 37 -18.42 4.27 0.99
CA TYR A 37 -17.14 4.74 0.51
C TYR A 37 -16.38 5.44 1.63
N ALA A 38 -15.09 5.21 1.70
CA ALA A 38 -14.18 5.91 2.58
C ALA A 38 -12.93 6.29 1.80
N GLU A 39 -12.47 7.52 1.96
CA GLU A 39 -11.20 8.00 1.42
C GLU A 39 -10.49 8.84 2.46
N HIS A 40 -9.20 8.65 2.65
CA HIS A 40 -8.38 9.47 3.52
C HIS A 40 -7.06 9.80 2.84
N HIS A 41 -6.58 11.01 3.11
CA HIS A 41 -5.34 11.56 2.59
C HIS A 41 -4.40 11.75 3.76
N PHE A 42 -3.23 11.14 3.70
CA PHE A 42 -2.19 11.28 4.70
C PHE A 42 -0.93 11.87 4.07
N SER A 43 -0.20 12.65 4.86
CA SER A 43 1.08 13.22 4.47
C SER A 43 2.19 12.77 5.42
N ALA A 44 3.33 12.36 4.88
CA ALA A 44 4.52 12.00 5.63
C ALA A 44 5.77 12.62 4.97
N ASP A 45 6.31 13.70 5.55
CA ASP A 45 7.38 14.51 4.94
C ASP A 45 7.02 14.91 3.49
N LYS A 46 7.70 14.34 2.48
CA LYS A 46 7.44 14.60 1.05
C LYS A 46 6.49 13.59 0.39
N LEU A 47 6.04 12.59 1.13
CA LEU A 47 5.16 11.53 0.64
C LEU A 47 3.69 11.90 0.88
N GLN A 48 2.88 11.75 -0.16
CA GLN A 48 1.42 11.81 -0.08
C GLN A 48 0.85 10.41 -0.23
N ILE A 49 -0.14 10.09 0.57
CA ILE A 49 -0.75 8.77 0.68
C ILE A 49 -2.25 8.95 0.58
N THR A 50 -2.89 8.25 -0.35
CA THR A 50 -4.34 8.23 -0.46
C THR A 50 -4.82 6.80 -0.25
N THR A 51 -5.72 6.61 0.71
CA THR A 51 -6.37 5.33 0.97
C THR A 51 -7.83 5.45 0.62
N SER A 52 -8.35 4.56 -0.23
CA SER A 52 -9.75 4.57 -0.62
C SER A 52 -10.34 3.17 -0.58
N MET A 53 -11.60 3.06 -0.15
CA MET A 53 -12.36 1.82 -0.18
C MET A 53 -13.80 2.12 -0.61
N HIS A 54 -14.31 1.33 -1.55
CA HIS A 54 -15.70 1.44 -2.01
C HIS A 54 -16.38 0.07 -1.97
N ARG A 55 -17.36 -0.13 -1.08
CA ARG A 55 -18.00 -1.45 -0.85
C ARG A 55 -18.96 -1.89 -1.96
N ARG A 56 -19.42 -0.96 -2.81
CA ARG A 56 -20.35 -1.23 -3.93
C ARG A 56 -19.79 -0.82 -5.30
N ALA A 57 -18.49 -1.03 -5.53
CA ALA A 57 -17.82 -0.54 -6.75
C ALA A 57 -18.14 -1.37 -8.01
N GLY A 58 -18.94 -2.43 -7.88
CA GLY A 58 -19.18 -3.40 -8.96
C GLY A 58 -18.01 -4.35 -9.23
N SER A 59 -16.92 -4.24 -8.46
CA SER A 59 -15.75 -5.10 -8.52
C SER A 59 -15.16 -5.28 -7.13
N GLN A 60 -14.57 -6.44 -6.87
CA GLN A 60 -13.73 -6.70 -5.70
C GLN A 60 -12.27 -6.68 -6.16
N ARG A 61 -11.59 -5.56 -5.91
CA ARG A 61 -10.20 -5.34 -6.31
C ARG A 61 -9.45 -4.65 -5.19
N GLU A 62 -8.23 -5.11 -4.95
CA GLU A 62 -7.26 -4.45 -4.08
C GLU A 62 -6.09 -3.97 -4.94
N SER A 63 -5.69 -2.71 -4.80
CA SER A 63 -4.53 -2.21 -5.52
C SER A 63 -3.71 -1.24 -4.69
N VAL A 64 -2.40 -1.24 -4.93
CA VAL A 64 -1.44 -0.31 -4.35
C VAL A 64 -0.60 0.25 -5.48
N GLN A 65 -0.61 1.58 -5.61
CA GLN A 65 0.24 2.28 -6.56
C GLN A 65 1.24 3.15 -5.81
N ALA A 66 2.49 3.14 -6.26
CA ALA A 66 3.53 4.03 -5.78
C ALA A 66 4.16 4.76 -6.96
N VAL A 67 4.07 6.09 -6.93
CA VAL A 67 4.73 6.97 -7.89
C VAL A 67 5.98 7.51 -7.23
N THR A 68 7.14 7.28 -7.84
CA THR A 68 8.43 7.74 -7.34
C THR A 68 9.17 8.51 -8.41
N ASP A 69 10.22 9.23 -8.00
CA ASP A 69 11.18 9.77 -8.97
C ASP A 69 11.78 8.62 -9.79
N GLY A 70 11.58 8.64 -11.11
CA GLY A 70 12.09 7.64 -12.04
C GLY A 70 11.28 6.34 -12.19
N GLY A 71 10.07 6.22 -11.61
CA GLY A 71 9.24 5.05 -11.87
C GLY A 71 7.85 5.04 -11.26
N LEU A 72 6.99 4.19 -11.82
CA LEU A 72 5.64 3.91 -11.31
C LEU A 72 5.52 2.42 -11.02
N TYR A 73 4.99 2.09 -9.86
CA TYR A 73 4.75 0.73 -9.40
C TYR A 73 3.28 0.53 -9.17
N ASP A 74 2.73 -0.54 -9.72
CA ASP A 74 1.35 -0.93 -9.53
C ASP A 74 1.30 -2.39 -9.11
N VAL A 75 0.63 -2.64 -7.99
CA VAL A 75 0.38 -3.98 -7.47
C VAL A 75 -1.12 -4.17 -7.37
N THR A 76 -1.65 -5.15 -8.08
CA THR A 76 -3.08 -5.50 -8.05
C THR A 76 -3.29 -6.88 -7.43
N ASP A 77 -4.28 -6.98 -6.54
CA ASP A 77 -4.69 -8.16 -5.76
C ASP A 77 -3.54 -8.83 -5.00
N MET A 78 -2.52 -8.04 -4.63
CA MET A 78 -1.23 -8.47 -4.05
C MET A 78 -0.47 -9.51 -4.89
N ARG A 79 -0.89 -9.69 -6.15
CA ARG A 79 -0.51 -10.81 -7.01
C ARG A 79 0.17 -10.31 -8.28
N GLU A 80 -0.46 -9.36 -8.95
CA GLU A 80 0.04 -8.79 -10.19
C GLU A 80 0.99 -7.64 -9.86
N TRP A 81 2.20 -7.67 -10.42
CA TRP A 81 3.18 -6.60 -10.28
C TRP A 81 3.49 -6.00 -11.64
N ARG A 82 3.29 -4.69 -11.74
CA ARG A 82 3.68 -3.86 -12.87
C ARG A 82 4.64 -2.78 -12.41
N GLU A 83 5.69 -2.58 -13.17
CA GLU A 83 6.70 -1.55 -12.93
C GLU A 83 6.98 -0.81 -14.23
N GLU A 84 6.86 0.51 -14.21
CA GLU A 84 7.16 1.38 -15.33
C GLU A 84 8.41 2.18 -15.02
N ARG A 85 9.41 2.08 -15.89
CA ARG A 85 10.68 2.81 -15.77
C ARG A 85 11.14 3.27 -17.14
N GLY A 86 11.20 4.60 -17.31
CA GLY A 86 11.48 5.20 -18.62
C GLY A 86 10.46 4.74 -19.66
N GLN A 87 10.92 4.14 -20.76
CA GLN A 87 10.07 3.62 -21.85
C GLN A 87 9.72 2.14 -21.73
N ARG A 88 9.96 1.50 -20.56
CA ARG A 88 9.74 0.06 -20.37
C ARG A 88 8.67 -0.20 -19.31
N ILE A 89 7.76 -1.10 -19.65
CA ILE A 89 6.80 -1.70 -18.71
C ILE A 89 7.26 -3.13 -18.43
N LEU A 90 7.52 -3.41 -17.15
CA LEU A 90 7.88 -4.73 -16.65
C LEU A 90 6.68 -5.32 -15.91
N ILE A 91 6.17 -6.45 -16.40
CA ILE A 91 5.15 -7.25 -15.72
C ILE A 91 5.85 -8.48 -15.16
N LYS A 92 5.84 -8.65 -13.83
CA LYS A 92 6.48 -9.84 -13.22
C LYS A 92 5.51 -11.02 -13.30
N PRO A 93 5.94 -12.17 -13.86
CA PRO A 93 5.09 -13.34 -13.91
C PRO A 93 4.80 -13.83 -12.49
N ILE A 94 3.55 -14.20 -12.25
CA ILE A 94 3.11 -14.82 -11.02
C ILE A 94 3.67 -16.25 -11.02
N PRO A 95 4.43 -16.67 -10.00
CA PRO A 95 4.93 -18.04 -9.94
C PRO A 95 3.75 -19.02 -9.94
N GLY A 96 3.64 -19.86 -10.96
CA GLY A 96 2.51 -20.78 -11.15
C GLY A 96 2.36 -21.87 -10.07
N TRP A 97 3.32 -21.98 -9.16
CA TRP A 97 3.34 -22.92 -8.05
C TRP A 97 2.99 -22.30 -6.69
N GLN A 98 2.79 -20.98 -6.62
CA GLN A 98 2.34 -20.33 -5.38
C GLN A 98 0.82 -20.27 -5.30
N THR A 99 0.28 -20.71 -4.17
CA THR A 99 -1.15 -20.65 -3.88
C THR A 99 -1.59 -19.20 -3.62
N THR A 100 -2.87 -18.89 -3.86
CA THR A 100 -3.45 -17.56 -3.56
C THR A 100 -3.30 -17.18 -2.08
N LEU A 101 -3.34 -18.17 -1.17
CA LEU A 101 -3.10 -17.97 0.27
C LEU A 101 -1.67 -17.50 0.55
N GLU A 102 -0.66 -18.09 -0.10
CA GLU A 102 0.75 -17.70 0.08
C GLU A 102 1.01 -16.31 -0.50
N GLN A 103 0.38 -15.98 -1.63
CA GLN A 103 0.50 -14.68 -2.29
C GLN A 103 -0.11 -13.55 -1.45
N ARG A 104 -1.23 -13.83 -0.78
CA ARG A 104 -1.90 -12.93 0.18
C ARG A 104 -1.26 -12.92 1.57
N GLY A 105 -0.20 -13.70 1.80
CA GLY A 105 0.51 -13.74 3.07
C GLY A 105 -0.25 -14.44 4.21
N LEU A 106 -1.26 -15.27 3.88
CA LEU A 106 -2.12 -15.96 4.85
C LEU A 106 -1.57 -17.33 5.29
N SER A 107 -0.62 -17.91 4.54
CA SER A 107 -0.01 -19.22 4.86
C SER A 107 1.12 -19.13 5.87
N ASP A 108 1.56 -17.92 6.19
CA ASP A 108 2.67 -17.68 7.10
C ASP A 108 2.12 -16.89 8.28
N VAL A 109 2.12 -17.45 9.50
CA VAL A 109 1.66 -16.81 10.75
C VAL A 109 2.60 -15.65 11.18
N ARG A 110 3.44 -15.17 10.25
CA ARG A 110 4.25 -13.95 10.30
C ARG A 110 4.00 -13.08 9.06
N GLY A 111 2.74 -13.00 8.61
CA GLY A 111 2.29 -12.44 7.33
C GLY A 111 2.89 -11.09 6.94
N ILE A 112 4.03 -11.13 6.26
CA ILE A 112 4.58 -10.05 5.44
C ILE A 112 4.62 -10.61 4.02
N SER A 113 3.66 -10.25 3.18
CA SER A 113 3.67 -10.62 1.76
C SER A 113 5.00 -10.20 1.11
N LEU A 114 5.64 -11.13 0.41
CA LEU A 114 6.88 -10.92 -0.37
C LEU A 114 6.77 -9.74 -1.35
N THR A 115 5.56 -9.36 -1.76
CA THR A 115 5.30 -8.24 -2.67
C THR A 115 5.44 -6.88 -1.96
N ALA A 116 4.86 -6.75 -0.76
CA ALA A 116 5.04 -5.58 0.10
C ALA A 116 6.51 -5.45 0.56
N CYS A 117 7.16 -6.59 0.80
CA CYS A 117 8.59 -6.67 1.08
C CYS A 117 9.46 -6.20 -0.10
N LYS A 118 9.04 -6.38 -1.36
CA LYS A 118 9.73 -5.85 -2.55
C LYS A 118 9.59 -4.33 -2.67
N ILE A 119 8.42 -3.75 -2.41
CA ILE A 119 8.23 -2.28 -2.36
C ILE A 119 9.15 -1.68 -1.28
N ARG A 120 9.16 -2.26 -0.08
CA ARG A 120 10.03 -1.82 1.02
C ARG A 120 11.53 -2.06 0.74
N ARG A 121 11.92 -3.16 0.08
CA ARG A 121 13.30 -3.42 -0.35
C ARG A 121 13.79 -2.41 -1.38
N PHE A 122 12.92 -1.92 -2.26
CA PHE A 122 13.31 -0.96 -3.29
C PHE A 122 13.56 0.46 -2.76
N ARG A 123 13.05 0.80 -1.56
CA ARG A 123 13.34 2.09 -0.89
C ARG A 123 14.71 2.14 -0.19
N LYS A 124 15.59 1.11 -0.32
CA LYS A 124 16.98 1.15 0.16
C LYS A 124 18.01 1.34 -0.96
N ARG A 125 18.15 2.59 -1.43
CA ARG A 125 19.33 3.23 -2.08
C ARG A 125 18.84 4.61 -2.53
N GLN A 126 19.26 5.78 -2.04
CA GLN A 126 20.48 6.31 -1.40
C GLN A 126 20.04 7.31 -0.30
N GLY A 127 20.76 7.69 0.76
CA GLY A 127 22.14 7.46 1.18
C GLY A 127 22.40 8.13 2.55
N SER A 128 23.57 7.82 3.10
CA SER A 128 24.30 8.52 4.17
C SER A 128 23.77 8.52 5.61
N ARG A 129 24.68 8.07 6.49
CA ARG A 129 24.61 7.98 7.95
C ARG A 129 24.55 9.37 8.63
N ARG A 130 24.13 9.31 9.91
CA ARG A 130 24.21 10.32 10.99
C ARG A 130 23.04 11.30 11.03
N PHE A 131 22.18 11.14 12.03
CA PHE A 131 21.84 12.22 12.96
C PHE A 131 21.05 11.66 14.16
N TRP A 132 21.77 11.25 15.20
CA TRP A 132 21.28 11.32 16.58
C TRP A 132 22.21 12.31 17.28
N PRO A 133 21.73 13.42 17.83
CA PRO A 133 22.34 14.00 19.01
C PRO A 133 21.69 13.34 20.23
N SER A 134 22.49 12.62 20.99
CA SER A 134 22.24 12.32 22.39
C SER A 134 22.05 13.64 23.14
N ALA A 135 20.88 13.84 23.76
CA ALA A 135 20.72 14.88 24.78
C ALA A 135 21.05 14.25 26.14
N SER A 136 22.13 14.77 26.74
CA SER A 136 22.51 14.59 28.14
C SER A 136 21.60 15.36 29.07
#